data_AF-A0A7I5EB21-F1
#
_entry.id   AF-A0A7I5EB21-F1
#
_cell.length_a   1.000
_cell.length_b   1.000
_cell.length_c   1.000
_cell.angle_alpha   90.00
_cell.angle_beta   90.00
_cell.angle_gamma   90.00
#
_symmetry.space_group_name_H-M   'P 1'
#
loop_
_entity.id
_entity.type
_entity.pdbx_description
1 polymer ?
#
loop_
_entity_poly.entity_id
_entity_poly.type
_entity_poly.pdbx_seq_one_letter_code
_entity_poly.pdbx_strand_id
1 'polypeptide(L)'
;MPTTRSQSSLVPVASSDSGSSSSSPSPPALTGTGAAAPNREHVAPLDVGTGAPVSATYPFRSTALTATLDESLSKLDDSAVLHAADVKQLRDATSAAITRVWKEATSQTSALAQKINEGNTSLSRKFNESFTAVGSRLDALPTVAMLGLDPQTPRISPFSGSTEEGAQFSVWLRRLEDVIRMRPSPFNSEQKANFLIGHLDGVAREKVEELTESARKNFDSVASHLRTFFESPQQKYVARQKLSSCCQEPGESSATFANRILNLVRAATAGQDAATQKDRVLEEFVARLRGDIRYFVKLDNPSTFEQAVTKAQMVEQLLSEATAERLITPAQQVPAVNALDSEVSCRNQPFNRFNNR
;
A
#
# COMPACT_ATOMS: atom_id res chain seq x y z
N MET A 1 -33.26 73.82 23.48
CA MET A 1 -32.99 73.31 24.83
C MET A 1 -32.19 72.03 24.72
N PRO A 2 -31.25 71.81 25.63
CA PRO A 2 -29.81 72.07 25.55
C PRO A 2 -29.06 70.93 24.82
N THR A 3 -27.75 70.87 24.56
CA THR A 3 -26.56 71.75 24.54
C THR A 3 -25.37 70.78 24.72
N THR A 4 -24.36 70.86 23.83
CA THR A 4 -22.92 70.54 24.06
C THR A 4 -22.48 69.08 24.29
N ARG A 5 -21.26 68.61 23.94
CA ARG A 5 -20.08 69.16 23.23
C ARG A 5 -19.02 68.03 23.22
N SER A 6 -18.35 67.85 22.08
CA SER A 6 -16.89 67.76 21.84
C SER A 6 -15.96 67.48 23.04
N GLN A 7 -14.79 66.82 22.95
CA GLN A 7 -13.78 66.69 21.89
C GLN A 7 -12.55 65.93 22.46
N SER A 8 -11.72 65.33 21.58
CA SER A 8 -10.22 65.36 21.57
C SER A 8 -9.46 64.75 22.77
N SER A 9 -8.20 64.28 22.72
CA SER A 9 -7.12 64.31 21.73
C SER A 9 -5.91 63.49 22.23
N LEU A 10 -5.06 63.07 21.29
CA LEU A 10 -3.58 63.09 21.31
C LEU A 10 -2.74 62.08 22.14
N VAL A 11 -1.92 61.36 21.35
CA VAL A 11 -0.59 60.73 21.59
C VAL A 11 0.44 61.78 22.09
N PRO A 12 1.61 61.44 22.71
CA PRO A 12 2.84 61.04 21.96
C PRO A 12 3.86 60.12 22.73
N VAL A 13 4.64 59.26 22.04
CA VAL A 13 6.11 59.30 21.75
C VAL A 13 7.10 59.10 22.92
N ALA A 14 8.01 58.10 22.76
CA ALA A 14 9.50 58.15 22.85
C ALA A 14 10.03 56.71 23.13
N SER A 15 10.73 56.05 22.20
CA SER A 15 12.17 56.18 21.84
C SER A 15 13.14 55.71 22.94
N SER A 16 13.93 54.67 22.68
CA SER A 16 15.40 54.74 22.49
C SER A 16 16.12 53.40 22.76
N ASP A 17 16.72 52.87 21.70
CA ASP A 17 18.14 52.50 21.53
C ASP A 17 18.90 51.46 22.37
N SER A 18 19.92 50.94 21.67
CA SER A 18 21.10 50.14 22.06
C SER A 18 20.87 48.63 22.23
N GLY A 19 21.64 47.73 21.62
CA GLY A 19 22.90 47.83 20.89
C GLY A 19 23.75 46.61 21.26
N SER A 20 24.38 45.96 20.26
CA SER A 20 25.47 44.97 20.41
C SER A 20 25.01 43.63 21.05
N SER A 21 25.54 42.45 20.75
CA SER A 21 26.83 42.01 20.25
C SER A 21 26.72 40.54 19.84
N SER A 22 27.51 40.17 18.84
CA SER A 22 28.17 38.87 18.65
C SER A 22 28.15 37.90 19.84
N SER A 23 27.89 36.61 19.60
CA SER A 23 28.87 35.54 19.81
C SER A 23 28.25 34.17 19.55
N SER A 24 28.75 33.50 18.51
CA SER A 24 28.74 32.05 18.41
C SER A 24 29.40 31.42 19.64
N PRO A 25 28.91 30.27 20.10
CA PRO A 25 29.76 29.29 20.75
C PRO A 25 29.81 28.03 19.91
N SER A 26 30.96 27.81 19.27
CA SER A 26 31.41 26.47 18.90
C SER A 26 31.55 25.62 20.17
N PRO A 27 31.22 24.32 20.13
CA PRO A 27 31.44 23.43 21.27
C PRO A 27 32.94 23.10 21.44
N PRO A 28 33.41 22.88 22.68
CA PRO A 28 34.82 22.62 22.96
C PRO A 28 35.22 21.20 22.59
N ALA A 29 36.43 21.08 22.02
CA ALA A 29 37.19 19.85 22.01
C ALA A 29 37.86 19.64 23.37
N LEU A 30 37.62 18.48 23.99
CA LEU A 30 38.44 17.96 25.08
C LEU A 30 38.78 16.48 24.80
N THR A 31 40.04 16.29 24.44
CA THR A 31 40.94 15.22 24.89
C THR A 31 40.58 14.76 26.31
N GLY A 32 40.53 13.49 26.71
CA GLY A 32 41.24 12.31 26.27
C GLY A 32 41.86 11.65 27.50
N THR A 33 41.25 10.57 28.01
CA THR A 33 41.76 9.55 28.96
C THR A 33 40.62 8.51 29.06
N GLY A 34 40.75 7.21 28.79
CA GLY A 34 41.85 6.28 28.93
C GLY A 34 41.38 5.14 29.83
N ALA A 35 40.64 4.15 29.30
CA ALA A 35 40.39 2.87 29.97
C ALA A 35 39.84 1.79 29.01
N ALA A 36 40.72 0.82 28.72
CA ALA A 36 40.50 -0.61 28.45
C ALA A 36 39.32 -1.07 27.58
N ALA A 37 39.61 -1.38 26.31
CA ALA A 37 38.82 -2.27 25.47
C ALA A 37 39.09 -3.75 25.83
N PRO A 38 38.08 -4.63 25.91
CA PRO A 38 38.30 -6.07 25.93
C PRO A 38 38.41 -6.63 24.51
N ASN A 39 39.30 -7.62 24.42
CA ASN A 39 39.77 -8.36 23.25
C ASN A 39 38.69 -8.72 22.21
N ARG A 40 38.96 -8.30 20.97
CA ARG A 40 38.41 -8.89 19.74
C ARG A 40 39.33 -10.01 19.32
N GLU A 41 39.12 -11.20 19.87
CA GLU A 41 39.79 -12.40 19.38
C GLU A 41 39.32 -12.73 17.96
N HIS A 42 40.29 -13.24 17.20
CA HIS A 42 40.29 -13.38 15.76
C HIS A 42 39.12 -14.19 15.21
N VAL A 43 38.38 -13.56 14.31
CA VAL A 43 37.56 -14.22 13.29
C VAL A 43 38.54 -14.94 12.35
N ALA A 44 38.44 -16.27 12.31
CA ALA A 44 39.14 -17.09 11.33
C ALA A 44 38.72 -16.68 9.89
N PRO A 45 39.63 -16.68 8.91
CA PRO A 45 39.31 -16.23 7.55
C PRO A 45 38.34 -17.23 6.92
N LEU A 46 37.18 -16.75 6.49
CA LEU A 46 36.34 -17.46 5.54
C LEU A 46 37.13 -17.54 4.22
N ASP A 47 37.55 -18.75 3.91
CA ASP A 47 38.07 -19.14 2.60
C ASP A 47 37.00 -18.82 1.55
N VAL A 48 37.16 -17.68 0.88
CA VAL A 48 36.43 -17.34 -0.33
C VAL A 48 36.96 -18.26 -1.41
N GLY A 49 36.39 -19.46 -1.46
CA GLY A 49 36.55 -20.36 -2.58
C GLY A 49 36.10 -19.63 -3.84
N THR A 50 37.08 -19.25 -4.65
CA THR A 50 36.97 -18.78 -6.03
C THR A 50 36.20 -19.80 -6.86
N GLY A 51 34.87 -19.74 -6.78
CA GLY A 51 33.95 -20.42 -7.68
C GLY A 51 33.63 -19.53 -8.87
N ALA A 52 34.65 -19.18 -9.67
CA ALA A 52 34.39 -18.72 -11.02
C ALA A 52 33.63 -19.85 -11.75
N PRO A 53 32.55 -19.57 -12.52
CA PRO A 53 31.97 -20.58 -13.37
C PRO A 53 33.03 -20.96 -14.40
N VAL A 54 33.71 -22.07 -14.15
CA VAL A 54 34.54 -22.71 -15.16
C VAL A 54 33.59 -22.99 -16.31
N SER A 55 33.74 -22.23 -17.40
CA SER A 55 33.07 -22.50 -18.65
C SER A 55 33.34 -23.97 -18.95
N ALA A 56 32.31 -24.80 -18.78
CA ALA A 56 32.34 -26.15 -19.27
C ALA A 56 32.31 -26.01 -20.80
N THR A 57 33.51 -25.87 -21.38
CA THR A 57 33.74 -26.14 -22.79
C THR A 57 33.41 -27.62 -22.97
N TYR A 58 32.14 -27.91 -23.23
CA TYR A 58 31.76 -29.21 -23.76
C TYR A 58 32.38 -29.27 -25.15
N PRO A 59 33.34 -30.16 -25.43
CA PRO A 59 33.80 -30.35 -26.78
C PRO A 59 32.61 -30.92 -27.56
N PHE A 60 31.91 -30.07 -28.29
CA PHE A 60 30.91 -30.50 -29.24
C PHE A 60 31.64 -31.38 -30.26
N ARG A 61 31.51 -32.71 -30.13
CA ARG A 61 32.06 -33.70 -31.07
C ARG A 61 31.23 -33.68 -32.35
N SER A 62 31.22 -32.53 -33.02
CA SER A 62 30.47 -32.27 -34.26
C SER A 62 30.82 -33.29 -35.35
N THR A 63 32.10 -33.65 -35.42
CA THR A 63 32.68 -34.46 -36.50
C THR A 63 32.23 -35.91 -36.51
N ALA A 64 31.76 -36.46 -35.39
CA ALA A 64 31.26 -37.84 -35.33
C ALA A 64 29.79 -37.97 -35.76
N LEU A 65 29.00 -36.90 -35.59
CA LEU A 65 27.56 -36.89 -35.84
C LEU A 65 27.23 -36.74 -37.32
N THR A 66 28.07 -36.00 -38.06
CA THR A 66 27.96 -35.76 -39.50
C THR A 66 28.82 -36.70 -40.34
N ALA A 67 29.63 -37.58 -39.74
CA ALA A 67 30.60 -38.41 -40.45
C ALA A 67 30.04 -39.16 -41.67
N THR A 68 28.82 -39.71 -41.56
CA THR A 68 28.17 -40.42 -42.69
C THR A 68 27.70 -39.49 -43.80
N LEU A 69 27.39 -38.24 -43.47
CA LEU A 69 27.05 -37.18 -44.42
C LEU A 69 28.32 -36.63 -45.09
N ASP A 70 29.39 -36.39 -44.32
CA ASP A 70 30.69 -35.97 -44.84
C ASP A 70 31.28 -37.03 -45.80
N GLU A 71 31.12 -38.31 -45.48
CA GLU A 71 31.51 -39.42 -46.36
C GLU A 71 30.65 -39.48 -47.64
N SER A 72 29.36 -39.15 -47.54
CA SER A 72 28.48 -39.13 -48.71
C SER A 72 28.75 -37.93 -49.62
N LEU A 73 29.09 -36.78 -49.04
CA LEU A 73 29.46 -35.57 -49.77
C LEU A 73 30.82 -35.68 -50.46
N SER A 74 31.80 -36.32 -49.83
CA SER A 74 33.15 -36.51 -50.40
C SER A 74 33.20 -37.47 -51.59
N LYS A 75 32.13 -38.24 -51.84
CA LYS A 75 32.00 -39.14 -53.00
C LYS A 75 31.34 -38.48 -54.21
N LEU A 76 30.83 -37.26 -54.07
CA LEU A 76 30.22 -36.50 -55.15
C LEU A 76 31.27 -35.62 -55.82
N ASP A 77 31.36 -35.70 -57.15
CA ASP A 77 32.15 -34.79 -57.97
C ASP A 77 31.29 -33.58 -58.35
N ASP A 78 31.79 -32.37 -58.09
CA ASP A 78 31.09 -31.10 -58.30
C ASP A 78 30.73 -30.85 -59.78
N SER A 79 31.35 -31.58 -60.72
CA SER A 79 31.16 -31.42 -62.16
C SER A 79 30.31 -32.50 -62.83
N ALA A 80 29.85 -33.52 -62.08
CA ALA A 80 29.14 -34.68 -62.61
C ALA A 80 27.61 -34.51 -62.63
N VAL A 81 26.95 -35.14 -63.61
CA VAL A 81 25.47 -35.21 -63.66
C VAL A 81 25.00 -36.19 -62.58
N LEU A 82 24.34 -35.68 -61.54
CA LEU A 82 23.88 -36.48 -60.41
C LEU A 82 22.86 -37.53 -60.83
N HIS A 83 23.11 -38.80 -60.48
CA HIS A 83 22.13 -39.86 -60.67
C HIS A 83 21.13 -39.88 -59.51
N ALA A 84 19.91 -40.38 -59.76
CA ALA A 84 18.85 -40.46 -58.76
C ALA A 84 19.25 -41.30 -57.51
N ALA A 85 20.20 -42.23 -57.67
CA ALA A 85 20.76 -43.02 -56.58
C ALA A 85 21.59 -42.16 -55.61
N ASP A 86 22.42 -41.26 -56.12
CA ASP A 86 23.31 -40.39 -55.34
C ASP A 86 22.50 -39.39 -54.51
N VAL A 87 21.46 -38.81 -55.12
CA VAL A 87 20.52 -37.91 -54.44
C VAL A 87 19.78 -38.62 -53.30
N LYS A 88 19.36 -39.87 -53.51
CA LYS A 88 18.72 -40.68 -52.48
C LYS A 88 19.67 -40.98 -51.33
N GLN A 89 20.91 -41.36 -51.64
CA GLN A 89 21.93 -41.64 -50.63
C GLN A 89 22.25 -40.40 -49.79
N LEU A 90 22.40 -39.22 -50.42
CA LEU A 90 22.64 -37.97 -49.72
C LEU A 90 21.47 -37.59 -48.80
N ARG A 91 20.23 -37.74 -49.28
CA ARG A 91 19.03 -37.48 -48.48
C ARG A 91 18.95 -38.40 -47.27
N ASP A 92 19.20 -39.69 -47.46
CA ASP A 92 19.13 -40.68 -46.39
C ASP A 92 20.26 -40.45 -45.36
N ALA A 93 21.47 -40.09 -45.82
CA ALA A 93 22.59 -39.70 -44.95
C ALA A 93 22.32 -38.40 -44.18
N THR A 94 21.67 -37.42 -44.80
CA THR A 94 21.25 -36.16 -44.17
C THR A 94 20.19 -36.39 -43.10
N SER A 95 19.16 -37.18 -43.42
CA SER A 95 18.12 -37.57 -42.47
C SER A 95 18.69 -38.30 -41.25
N ALA A 96 19.64 -39.21 -41.48
CA ALA A 96 20.33 -39.93 -40.41
C ALA A 96 21.18 -38.99 -39.52
N ALA A 97 21.90 -38.03 -40.12
CA ALA A 97 22.69 -37.05 -39.38
C ALA A 97 21.80 -36.15 -38.50
N ILE A 98 20.71 -35.62 -39.06
CA ILE A 98 19.75 -34.78 -38.32
C ILE A 98 19.14 -35.56 -37.15
N THR A 99 18.73 -36.81 -37.39
CA THR A 99 18.13 -37.66 -36.35
C THR A 99 19.11 -37.93 -35.21
N ARG A 100 20.40 -38.15 -35.50
CA ARG A 100 21.44 -38.37 -34.49
C ARG A 100 21.69 -37.10 -33.67
N VAL A 101 21.82 -35.94 -34.32
CA VAL A 101 22.00 -34.65 -33.64
C VAL A 101 20.82 -34.36 -32.72
N TRP A 102 19.59 -34.58 -33.20
CA TRP A 102 18.40 -34.36 -32.39
C TRP A 102 18.33 -35.29 -31.18
N LYS A 103 18.64 -36.58 -31.35
CA LYS A 103 18.68 -37.55 -30.25
C LYS A 103 19.73 -37.20 -29.20
N GLU A 104 20.92 -36.79 -29.63
CA GLU A 104 21.99 -36.37 -28.73
C GLU A 104 21.65 -35.07 -28.00
N ALA A 105 21.14 -34.06 -28.70
CA ALA A 105 20.70 -32.81 -28.10
C ALA A 105 19.59 -33.03 -27.05
N THR A 106 18.64 -33.92 -27.34
CA THR A 106 17.57 -34.29 -26.41
C THR A 106 18.14 -35.02 -25.18
N SER A 107 19.08 -35.95 -25.38
CA SER A 107 19.78 -36.65 -24.29
C SER A 107 20.54 -35.67 -23.40
N GLN A 108 21.33 -34.77 -23.97
CA GLN A 108 22.10 -33.76 -23.23
C GLN A 108 21.19 -32.79 -22.47
N THR A 109 20.08 -32.36 -23.08
CA THR A 109 19.10 -31.51 -22.42
C THR A 109 18.46 -32.22 -21.22
N SER A 110 18.14 -33.50 -21.36
CA SER A 110 17.58 -34.31 -20.25
C SER A 110 18.59 -34.49 -19.11
N ALA A 111 19.86 -34.75 -19.43
CA ALA A 111 20.92 -34.89 -18.44
C ALA A 111 21.19 -33.56 -17.70
N LEU A 112 21.13 -32.43 -18.41
CA LEU A 112 21.26 -31.11 -17.80
C LEU A 112 20.08 -30.80 -16.88
N ALA A 113 18.85 -31.07 -17.32
CA ALA A 113 17.64 -30.88 -16.51
C ALA A 113 17.69 -31.69 -15.21
N GLN A 114 18.16 -32.95 -15.30
CA GLN A 114 18.37 -33.79 -14.13
C GLN A 114 19.39 -33.17 -13.17
N LYS A 115 20.55 -32.74 -13.68
CA LYS A 115 21.61 -32.13 -12.85
C LYS A 115 21.14 -30.84 -12.17
N ILE A 116 20.33 -30.03 -12.85
CA ILE A 116 19.73 -28.83 -12.26
C ILE A 116 18.78 -29.22 -11.12
N ASN A 117 17.93 -30.23 -11.33
CA ASN A 117 17.00 -30.68 -10.30
C ASN A 117 17.71 -31.27 -9.07
N GLU A 118 18.77 -32.05 -9.28
CA GLU A 118 19.65 -32.54 -8.21
C GLU A 118 20.33 -31.39 -7.45
N GLY A 119 20.79 -30.36 -8.16
CA GLY A 119 21.34 -29.15 -7.56
C GLY A 119 20.32 -28.42 -6.67
N ASN A 120 19.11 -28.21 -7.18
CA ASN A 120 18.04 -27.52 -6.47
C ASN A 120 17.57 -28.29 -5.21
N THR A 121 17.46 -29.61 -5.31
CA THR A 121 17.10 -30.45 -4.15
C THR A 121 18.20 -30.45 -3.08
N SER A 122 19.46 -30.47 -3.48
CA SER A 122 20.62 -30.34 -2.58
C SER A 122 20.66 -28.99 -1.87
N LEU A 123 20.44 -27.89 -2.61
CA LEU A 123 20.39 -26.54 -2.04
C LEU A 123 19.23 -26.39 -1.05
N SER A 124 18.04 -26.87 -1.42
CA SER A 124 16.86 -26.83 -0.54
C SER A 124 17.10 -27.56 0.78
N ARG A 125 17.78 -28.71 0.73
CA ARG A 125 18.16 -29.45 1.94
C ARG A 125 19.11 -28.65 2.82
N LYS A 126 20.17 -28.06 2.23
CA LYS A 126 21.14 -27.22 2.97
C LYS A 126 20.50 -25.99 3.60
N PHE A 127 19.57 -25.33 2.90
CA PHE A 127 18.81 -24.22 3.47
C PHE A 127 17.97 -24.69 4.66
N ASN A 128 17.23 -25.79 4.52
CA ASN A 128 16.41 -26.32 5.60
C ASN A 128 17.24 -26.69 6.83
N GLU A 129 18.41 -27.31 6.64
CA GLU A 129 19.36 -27.61 7.71
C GLU A 129 19.86 -26.31 8.38
N SER A 130 20.20 -25.29 7.60
CA SER A 130 20.64 -23.99 8.13
C SER A 130 19.55 -23.28 8.94
N PHE A 131 18.31 -23.27 8.44
CA PHE A 131 17.17 -22.69 9.18
C PHE A 131 16.88 -23.45 10.46
N THR A 132 16.96 -24.78 10.43
CA THR A 132 16.80 -25.62 11.63
C THR A 132 17.87 -25.29 12.66
N ALA A 133 19.13 -25.18 12.26
CA ALA A 133 20.24 -24.82 13.14
C ALA A 133 20.08 -23.41 13.74
N VAL A 134 19.58 -22.44 12.95
CA VAL A 134 19.27 -21.10 13.44
C VAL A 134 18.10 -21.13 14.44
N GLY A 135 17.05 -21.89 14.16
CA GLY A 135 15.91 -22.09 15.07
C GLY A 135 16.37 -22.65 16.42
N SER A 136 17.16 -23.73 16.41
CA SER A 136 17.72 -24.31 17.63
C SER A 136 18.62 -23.33 18.40
N ARG A 137 19.38 -22.48 17.69
CA ARG A 137 20.18 -21.43 18.34
C ARG A 137 19.31 -20.35 18.95
N LEU A 138 18.21 -19.97 18.31
CA LEU A 138 17.27 -18.98 18.81
C LEU A 138 16.54 -19.50 20.07
N ASP A 139 16.15 -20.77 20.08
CA ASP A 139 15.56 -21.44 21.25
C ASP A 139 16.57 -21.60 22.41
N ALA A 140 17.87 -21.70 22.10
CA ALA A 140 18.94 -21.78 23.07
C ALA A 140 19.38 -20.41 23.63
N LEU A 141 18.85 -19.29 23.13
CA LEU A 141 19.11 -17.98 23.73
C LEU A 141 18.38 -17.89 25.07
N PRO A 142 19.06 -17.48 26.15
CA PRO A 142 18.39 -17.26 27.42
C PRO A 142 17.31 -16.19 27.23
N THR A 143 16.07 -16.55 27.52
CA THR A 143 14.96 -15.60 27.52
C THR A 143 15.19 -14.61 28.66
N VAL A 144 15.75 -13.44 28.33
CA VAL A 144 15.81 -12.32 29.26
C VAL A 144 14.38 -11.85 29.45
N ALA A 145 13.82 -12.10 30.63
CA ALA A 145 12.54 -11.54 31.04
C ALA A 145 12.67 -10.00 31.03
N MET A 146 12.30 -9.38 29.92
CA MET A 146 12.01 -7.96 29.89
C MET A 146 10.80 -7.75 30.79
N LEU A 147 11.05 -7.29 32.02
CA LEU A 147 10.06 -6.61 32.85
C LEU A 147 9.61 -5.35 32.09
N GLY A 148 8.63 -5.48 31.20
CA GLY A 148 8.13 -4.35 30.42
C GLY A 148 7.11 -4.74 29.35
N LEU A 149 5.87 -4.30 29.56
CA LEU A 149 4.67 -4.47 28.74
C LEU A 149 4.04 -5.87 28.77
N ASP A 150 3.04 -5.96 29.63
CA ASP A 150 1.95 -6.93 29.57
C ASP A 150 1.50 -7.18 28.11
N PRO A 151 1.73 -8.38 27.54
CA PRO A 151 1.39 -8.72 26.16
C PRO A 151 -0.13 -8.79 25.90
N GLN A 152 -0.96 -8.57 26.93
CA GLN A 152 -2.41 -8.70 26.86
C GLN A 152 -3.17 -7.38 26.63
N THR A 153 -2.49 -6.23 26.52
CA THR A 153 -3.18 -4.97 26.24
C THR A 153 -3.28 -4.69 24.73
N PRO A 154 -4.50 -4.52 24.17
CA PRO A 154 -4.67 -4.19 22.75
C PRO A 154 -3.90 -2.91 22.41
N ARG A 155 -3.00 -2.99 21.42
CA ARG A 155 -2.25 -1.82 20.95
C ARG A 155 -3.16 -0.94 20.10
N ILE A 156 -3.42 0.28 20.56
CA ILE A 156 -4.13 1.29 19.79
C ILE A 156 -3.11 2.20 19.13
N SER A 157 -3.33 2.51 17.84
CA SER A 157 -2.50 3.49 17.13
C SER A 157 -2.61 4.88 17.77
N PRO A 158 -1.51 5.61 17.92
CA PRO A 158 -1.56 6.99 18.40
C PRO A 158 -2.51 7.84 17.55
N PHE A 159 -3.19 8.80 18.17
CA PHE A 159 -4.04 9.74 17.44
C PHE A 159 -3.25 11.00 17.09
N SER A 160 -2.97 11.18 15.80
CA SER A 160 -2.23 12.34 15.29
C SER A 160 -3.12 13.58 15.09
N GLY A 161 -4.42 13.38 14.88
CA GLY A 161 -5.35 14.44 14.49
C GLY A 161 -5.33 14.79 13.00
N SER A 162 -4.60 14.01 12.18
CA SER A 162 -4.62 14.16 10.72
C SER A 162 -6.00 13.82 10.15
N THR A 163 -6.49 14.66 9.23
CA THR A 163 -7.75 14.39 8.51
C THR A 163 -7.66 13.23 7.51
N GLU A 164 -6.46 12.70 7.28
CA GLU A 164 -6.20 11.61 6.32
C GLU A 164 -6.45 10.22 6.92
N GLU A 165 -6.20 10.04 8.22
CA GLU A 165 -6.37 8.75 8.91
C GLU A 165 -7.84 8.37 9.13
N GLY A 166 -8.78 9.29 8.88
CA GLY A 166 -10.23 9.04 8.91
C GLY A 166 -10.81 8.67 10.27
N ALA A 167 -9.99 8.49 11.30
CA ALA A 167 -10.42 8.16 12.64
C ALA A 167 -10.97 9.42 13.33
N GLN A 168 -12.27 9.40 13.67
CA GLN A 168 -12.83 10.43 14.54
C GLN A 168 -12.26 10.34 15.95
N PHE A 169 -11.99 11.49 16.54
CA PHE A 169 -11.48 11.57 17.91
C PHE A 169 -12.39 10.83 18.89
N SER A 170 -13.72 11.00 18.85
CA SER A 170 -14.63 10.31 19.77
C SER A 170 -14.67 8.79 19.57
N VAL A 171 -14.45 8.30 18.35
CA VAL A 171 -14.37 6.86 18.08
C VAL A 171 -13.06 6.28 18.59
N TRP A 172 -11.95 6.97 18.34
CA TRP A 172 -10.63 6.60 18.85
C TRP A 172 -10.59 6.64 20.39
N LEU A 173 -11.14 7.70 21.00
CA LEU A 173 -11.20 7.87 22.45
C LEU A 173 -11.96 6.72 23.10
N ARG A 174 -13.08 6.26 22.51
CA ARG A 174 -13.81 5.09 23.03
C ARG A 174 -12.94 3.84 23.06
N ARG A 175 -12.16 3.58 22.00
CA ARG A 175 -11.21 2.45 21.97
C ARG A 175 -10.15 2.60 23.05
N LEU A 176 -9.62 3.82 23.22
CA LEU A 176 -8.64 4.09 24.28
C LEU A 176 -9.23 3.81 25.67
N GLU A 177 -10.47 4.24 25.91
CA GLU A 177 -11.19 3.95 27.15
C GLU A 177 -11.46 2.46 27.34
N ASP A 178 -11.74 1.70 26.27
CA ASP A 178 -11.82 0.24 26.33
C ASP A 178 -10.50 -0.36 26.80
N VAL A 179 -9.36 0.08 26.28
CA VAL A 179 -8.03 -0.39 26.70
C VAL A 179 -7.71 -0.02 28.15
N ILE A 180 -8.10 1.19 28.58
CA ILE A 180 -7.95 1.61 29.98
C ILE A 180 -8.78 0.69 30.90
N ARG A 181 -9.99 0.31 30.49
CA ARG A 181 -10.87 -0.59 31.27
C ARG A 181 -10.35 -2.02 31.39
N MET A 182 -9.53 -2.48 30.45
CA MET A 182 -8.92 -3.82 30.48
C MET A 182 -7.72 -3.91 31.43
N ARG A 183 -7.25 -2.78 32.00
CA ARG A 183 -6.10 -2.77 32.91
C ARG A 183 -6.47 -3.34 34.29
N PRO A 184 -5.57 -4.11 34.94
CA PRO A 184 -5.82 -4.69 36.27
C PRO A 184 -5.99 -3.64 37.38
N SER A 185 -5.45 -2.43 37.21
CA SER A 185 -5.50 -1.35 38.20
C SER A 185 -6.27 -0.16 37.63
N PRO A 186 -7.27 0.38 38.36
CA PRO A 186 -8.01 1.54 37.90
C PRO A 186 -7.11 2.78 37.94
N PHE A 187 -7.11 3.56 36.85
CA PHE A 187 -6.40 4.83 36.80
C PHE A 187 -7.16 5.92 37.56
N ASN A 188 -6.42 6.75 38.29
CA ASN A 188 -6.94 8.04 38.75
C ASN A 188 -7.06 9.04 37.56
N SER A 189 -7.74 10.17 37.76
CA SER A 189 -7.99 11.13 36.66
C SER A 189 -6.70 11.66 36.01
N GLU A 190 -5.66 11.91 36.81
CA GLU A 190 -4.35 12.39 36.33
C GLU A 190 -3.59 11.32 35.55
N GLN A 191 -3.60 10.07 36.02
CA GLN A 191 -3.03 8.91 35.31
C GLN A 191 -3.76 8.67 34.00
N LYS A 192 -5.10 8.78 34.00
CA LYS A 192 -5.92 8.65 32.79
C LYS A 192 -5.61 9.76 31.79
N ALA A 193 -5.41 10.99 32.27
CA ALA A 193 -5.01 12.14 31.44
C ALA A 193 -3.60 11.94 30.84
N ASN A 194 -2.62 11.56 31.66
CA ASN A 194 -1.26 11.25 31.19
C ASN A 194 -1.25 10.10 30.17
N PHE A 195 -2.08 9.07 30.40
CA PHE A 195 -2.23 7.96 29.48
C PHE A 195 -2.83 8.39 28.14
N LEU A 196 -3.89 9.22 28.16
CA LEU A 196 -4.46 9.83 26.97
C LEU A 196 -3.42 10.62 26.21
N ILE A 197 -2.75 11.55 26.88
CA ILE A 197 -1.74 12.45 26.32
C ILE A 197 -0.57 11.66 25.71
N GLY A 198 -0.16 10.54 26.33
CA GLY A 198 0.87 9.64 25.81
C GLY A 198 0.49 8.86 24.55
N HIS A 199 -0.80 8.76 24.22
CA HIS A 199 -1.29 8.14 22.97
C HIS A 199 -1.70 9.19 21.92
N LEU A 200 -1.39 10.47 22.15
CA LEU A 200 -1.54 11.52 21.16
C LEU A 200 -0.20 11.76 20.47
N ASP A 201 -0.28 12.07 19.18
CA ASP A 201 0.86 12.45 18.36
C ASP A 201 0.51 13.69 17.51
N GLY A 202 1.49 14.25 16.81
CA GLY A 202 1.29 15.34 15.84
C GLY A 202 0.45 16.51 16.35
N VAL A 203 -0.52 16.94 15.53
CA VAL A 203 -1.38 18.11 15.80
C VAL A 203 -2.20 17.92 17.08
N ALA A 204 -2.62 16.69 17.38
CA ALA A 204 -3.37 16.42 18.60
C ALA A 204 -2.52 16.63 19.86
N ARG A 205 -1.22 16.34 19.78
CA ARG A 205 -0.28 16.59 20.88
C ARG A 205 -0.05 18.08 21.10
N GLU A 206 0.20 18.82 20.02
CA GLU A 206 0.35 20.29 20.08
C GLU A 206 -0.88 20.96 20.69
N LYS A 207 -2.08 20.48 20.36
CA LYS A 207 -3.33 21.03 20.91
C LYS A 207 -3.51 20.83 22.40
N VAL A 208 -2.85 19.84 23.00
CA VAL A 208 -2.86 19.68 24.45
C VAL A 208 -1.99 20.74 25.14
N GLU A 209 -0.96 21.26 24.48
CA GLU A 209 -0.07 22.27 25.07
C GLU A 209 -0.77 23.63 25.28
N GLU A 210 -1.82 23.90 24.50
CA GLU A 210 -2.69 25.09 24.66
C GLU A 210 -3.48 25.08 25.98
N LEU A 211 -3.63 23.91 26.62
CA LEU A 211 -4.27 23.79 27.93
C LEU A 211 -3.32 24.20 29.07
N THR A 212 -3.90 24.77 30.12
CA THR A 212 -3.19 25.04 31.37
C THR A 212 -2.74 23.74 32.03
N GLU A 213 -1.67 23.80 32.84
CA GLU A 213 -1.13 22.60 33.50
C GLU A 213 -2.15 21.91 34.41
N SER A 214 -3.02 22.67 35.08
CA SER A 214 -4.11 22.13 35.89
C SER A 214 -5.17 21.41 35.04
N ALA A 215 -5.48 21.91 33.85
CA ALA A 215 -6.41 21.27 32.94
C ALA A 215 -5.82 19.99 32.31
N ARG A 216 -4.51 19.94 32.07
CA ARG A 216 -3.81 18.74 31.54
C ARG A 216 -3.82 17.55 32.50
N LYS A 217 -4.00 17.79 33.80
CA LYS A 217 -4.14 16.73 34.82
C LYS A 217 -5.56 16.16 34.92
N ASN A 218 -6.53 16.74 34.22
CA ASN A 218 -7.90 16.29 34.24
C ASN A 218 -8.28 15.67 32.88
N PHE A 219 -8.61 14.38 32.90
CA PHE A 219 -8.98 13.64 31.70
C PHE A 219 -10.16 14.28 30.95
N ASP A 220 -11.20 14.72 31.65
CA ASP A 220 -12.40 15.26 31.03
C ASP A 220 -12.12 16.60 30.34
N SER A 221 -11.27 17.44 30.95
CA SER A 221 -10.83 18.70 30.37
C SER A 221 -10.06 18.49 29.07
N VAL A 222 -9.10 17.55 29.06
CA VAL A 222 -8.31 17.22 27.87
C VAL A 222 -9.20 16.62 26.77
N ALA A 223 -10.03 15.64 27.12
CA ALA A 223 -10.93 14.98 26.17
C ALA A 223 -11.96 15.96 25.57
N SER A 224 -12.53 16.86 26.39
CA SER A 224 -13.49 17.88 25.93
C SER A 224 -12.84 18.89 24.99
N HIS A 225 -11.63 19.35 25.31
CA HIS A 225 -10.89 20.30 24.48
C HIS A 225 -10.57 19.71 23.11
N LEU A 226 -10.02 18.48 23.08
CA LEU A 226 -9.71 17.77 21.84
C LEU A 226 -10.96 17.47 21.02
N ARG A 227 -12.05 17.04 21.67
CA ARG A 227 -13.33 16.82 20.98
C ARG A 227 -13.84 18.11 20.35
N THR A 228 -13.77 19.22 21.06
CA THR A 228 -14.22 20.52 20.54
C THR A 228 -13.41 20.93 19.31
N PHE A 229 -12.10 20.71 19.31
CA PHE A 229 -11.24 21.06 18.18
C PHE A 229 -11.46 20.14 16.96
N PHE A 230 -11.35 18.83 17.16
CA PHE A 230 -11.39 17.83 16.08
C PHE A 230 -12.81 17.50 15.58
N GLU A 231 -13.85 17.83 16.34
CA GLU A 231 -15.25 17.62 15.95
C GLU A 231 -16.06 18.93 15.93
N SER A 232 -15.35 20.07 15.77
CA SER A 232 -15.96 21.39 15.63
C SER A 232 -16.92 21.48 14.44
N PRO A 233 -17.91 22.40 14.47
CA PRO A 233 -18.79 22.66 13.32
C PRO A 233 -18.02 22.95 12.02
N GLN A 234 -16.87 23.61 12.12
CA GLN A 234 -15.97 23.88 11.00
C GLN A 234 -15.42 22.59 10.39
N GLN A 235 -14.96 21.64 11.21
CA GLN A 235 -14.51 20.33 10.72
C GLN A 235 -15.65 19.54 10.07
N LYS A 236 -16.87 19.61 10.63
CA LYS A 236 -18.06 19.03 10.00
C LYS A 236 -18.36 19.66 8.65
N TYR A 237 -18.23 20.98 8.54
CA TYR A 237 -18.40 21.69 7.28
C TYR A 237 -17.37 21.25 6.23
N VAL A 238 -16.08 21.17 6.60
CA VAL A 238 -15.02 20.66 5.72
C VAL A 238 -15.28 19.22 5.29
N ALA A 239 -15.70 18.35 6.22
CA ALA A 239 -16.07 16.97 5.92
C ALA A 239 -17.25 16.89 4.93
N ARG A 240 -18.26 17.76 5.07
CA ARG A 240 -19.39 17.86 4.13
C ARG A 240 -18.94 18.33 2.75
N GLN A 241 -18.01 19.28 2.68
CA GLN A 241 -17.42 19.72 1.41
C GLN A 241 -16.66 18.57 0.74
N LYS A 242 -15.78 17.88 1.47
CA LYS A 242 -15.06 16.69 0.96
C LYS A 242 -16.03 15.58 0.54
N LEU A 243 -17.10 15.35 1.31
CA LEU A 243 -18.15 14.40 0.95
C LEU A 243 -18.88 14.82 -0.32
N SER A 244 -19.13 16.11 -0.55
CA SER A 244 -19.84 16.60 -1.74
C SER A 244 -19.07 16.42 -3.04
N SER A 245 -17.74 16.50 -3.02
CA SER A 245 -16.88 16.23 -4.18
C SER A 245 -16.41 14.77 -4.26
N CYS A 246 -16.79 13.92 -3.31
CA CYS A 246 -16.39 12.53 -3.27
C CYS A 246 -17.08 11.73 -4.38
N CYS A 247 -16.30 11.08 -5.24
CA CYS A 247 -16.74 10.05 -6.17
C CYS A 247 -15.69 8.95 -6.23
N GLN A 248 -16.10 7.75 -6.63
CA GLN A 248 -15.17 6.65 -6.83
C GLN A 248 -14.27 6.96 -8.03
N GLU A 249 -12.96 6.97 -7.82
CA GLU A 249 -11.98 7.32 -8.85
C GLU A 249 -11.81 6.20 -9.90
N PRO A 250 -11.40 6.52 -11.15
CA PRO A 250 -11.05 5.51 -12.15
C PRO A 250 -9.86 4.67 -11.66
N GLY A 251 -10.10 3.41 -11.31
CA GLY A 251 -9.09 2.48 -10.77
C GLY A 251 -9.10 2.33 -9.25
N GLU A 252 -9.91 3.11 -8.51
CA GLU A 252 -10.15 2.86 -7.09
C GLU A 252 -11.11 1.68 -6.91
N SER A 253 -10.70 0.70 -6.08
CA SER A 253 -11.57 -0.43 -5.75
C SER A 253 -12.81 0.00 -4.98
N SER A 254 -13.91 -0.71 -5.17
CA SER A 254 -15.16 -0.46 -4.47
C SER A 254 -15.01 -0.58 -2.94
N ALA A 255 -14.10 -1.43 -2.47
CA ALA A 255 -13.78 -1.59 -1.04
C ALA A 255 -13.05 -0.37 -0.46
N THR A 256 -12.04 0.14 -1.18
CA THR A 256 -11.31 1.35 -0.75
C THR A 256 -12.25 2.54 -0.70
N PHE A 257 -13.07 2.70 -1.75
CA PHE A 257 -14.07 3.74 -1.83
C PHE A 257 -15.10 3.67 -0.69
N ALA A 258 -15.60 2.48 -0.36
CA ALA A 258 -16.53 2.24 0.73
C ALA A 258 -15.98 2.74 2.08
N ASN A 259 -14.70 2.44 2.39
CA ASN A 259 -14.05 2.90 3.60
C ASN A 259 -13.93 4.43 3.65
N ARG A 260 -13.62 5.06 2.51
CA ARG A 260 -13.50 6.52 2.40
C ARG A 260 -14.85 7.22 2.63
N ILE A 261 -15.92 6.74 1.99
CA ILE A 261 -17.29 7.26 2.20
C ILE A 261 -17.72 7.08 3.65
N LEU A 262 -17.48 5.91 4.24
CA LEU A 262 -17.85 5.62 5.61
C LEU A 262 -17.19 6.61 6.60
N ASN A 263 -15.90 6.90 6.42
CA ASN A 263 -15.19 7.87 7.25
C ASN A 263 -15.70 9.31 7.05
N LEU A 264 -15.93 9.71 5.79
CA LEU A 264 -16.41 11.06 5.45
C LEU A 264 -17.83 11.32 5.97
N VAL A 265 -18.76 10.37 5.76
CA VAL A 265 -20.14 10.50 6.24
C VAL A 265 -20.13 10.58 7.75
N ARG A 266 -19.42 9.68 8.44
CA ARG A 266 -19.30 9.73 9.89
C ARG A 266 -18.86 11.13 10.34
N ALA A 267 -17.82 11.70 9.70
CA ALA A 267 -17.28 13.03 10.04
C ALA A 267 -18.29 14.16 9.78
N ALA A 268 -19.00 14.11 8.66
CA ALA A 268 -20.02 15.08 8.27
C ALA A 268 -21.27 15.05 9.18
N THR A 269 -21.56 13.90 9.79
CA THR A 269 -22.74 13.64 10.61
C THR A 269 -22.41 13.39 12.08
N ALA A 270 -21.21 13.78 12.54
CA ALA A 270 -20.81 13.60 13.93
C ALA A 270 -21.85 14.21 14.90
N GLY A 271 -22.37 13.39 15.81
CA GLY A 271 -23.44 13.74 16.75
C GLY A 271 -24.87 13.37 16.31
N GLN A 272 -25.07 12.86 15.10
CA GLN A 272 -26.35 12.25 14.69
C GLN A 272 -26.47 10.80 15.18
N ASP A 273 -27.70 10.28 15.22
CA ASP A 273 -27.98 8.90 15.61
C ASP A 273 -27.41 7.88 14.61
N ALA A 274 -27.11 6.68 15.09
CA ALA A 274 -26.45 5.66 14.30
C ALA A 274 -27.31 5.12 13.15
N ALA A 275 -28.64 5.21 13.22
CA ALA A 275 -29.52 4.74 12.15
C ALA A 275 -29.46 5.71 10.97
N THR A 276 -29.65 7.01 11.22
CA THR A 276 -29.52 8.06 10.20
C THR A 276 -28.13 8.05 9.55
N GLN A 277 -27.07 7.75 10.31
CA GLN A 277 -25.72 7.62 9.73
C GLN A 277 -25.62 6.44 8.75
N LYS A 278 -26.19 5.28 9.09
CA LYS A 278 -26.16 4.10 8.20
C LYS A 278 -26.92 4.36 6.91
N ASP A 279 -28.10 4.96 7.01
CA ASP A 279 -28.92 5.30 5.83
C ASP A 279 -28.17 6.28 4.92
N ARG A 280 -27.57 7.33 5.49
CA ARG A 280 -26.74 8.28 4.75
C ARG A 280 -25.51 7.65 4.11
N VAL A 281 -24.86 6.71 4.79
CA VAL A 281 -23.70 5.99 4.25
C VAL A 281 -24.11 5.19 3.01
N LEU A 282 -25.24 4.47 3.08
CA LEU A 282 -25.77 3.72 1.95
C LEU A 282 -26.13 4.64 0.77
N GLU A 283 -26.89 5.71 1.03
CA GLU A 283 -27.31 6.67 0.00
C GLU A 283 -26.12 7.32 -0.71
N GLU A 284 -25.16 7.84 0.05
CA GLU A 284 -23.96 8.49 -0.51
C GLU A 284 -23.08 7.48 -1.25
N PHE A 285 -22.90 6.28 -0.73
CA PHE A 285 -22.13 5.24 -1.43
C PHE A 285 -22.74 4.95 -2.80
N VAL A 286 -24.03 4.62 -2.87
CA VAL A 286 -24.70 4.27 -4.14
C VAL A 286 -24.73 5.46 -5.10
N ALA A 287 -24.93 6.69 -4.60
CA ALA A 287 -24.98 7.88 -5.45
C ALA A 287 -23.62 8.17 -6.13
N ARG A 288 -22.52 7.93 -5.42
CA ARG A 288 -21.16 8.35 -5.77
C ARG A 288 -20.27 7.25 -6.35
N LEU A 289 -20.78 6.02 -6.46
CA LEU A 289 -20.17 4.95 -7.25
C LEU A 289 -20.00 5.34 -8.72
N ARG A 290 -19.00 4.74 -9.38
CA ARG A 290 -18.78 4.88 -10.83
C ARG A 290 -20.01 4.39 -11.60
N GLY A 291 -20.29 5.03 -12.75
CA GLY A 291 -21.50 4.75 -13.53
C GLY A 291 -21.67 3.30 -13.98
N ASP A 292 -20.56 2.64 -14.34
CA ASP A 292 -20.49 1.25 -14.77
C ASP A 292 -20.82 0.25 -13.66
N ILE A 293 -20.52 0.56 -12.40
CA ILE A 293 -20.86 -0.27 -11.24
C ILE A 293 -22.23 0.14 -10.66
N ARG A 294 -22.45 1.45 -10.53
CA ARG A 294 -23.64 2.06 -9.91
C ARG A 294 -24.94 1.59 -10.53
N TYR A 295 -24.98 1.41 -11.85
CA TYR A 295 -26.17 0.92 -12.53
C TYR A 295 -26.64 -0.43 -11.99
N PHE A 296 -25.72 -1.40 -11.91
CA PHE A 296 -26.04 -2.75 -11.42
C PHE A 296 -26.35 -2.80 -9.93
N VAL A 297 -25.71 -1.94 -9.12
CA VAL A 297 -26.03 -1.82 -7.69
C VAL A 297 -27.43 -1.24 -7.49
N LYS A 298 -27.81 -0.21 -8.27
CA LYS A 298 -29.17 0.36 -8.19
C LYS A 298 -30.26 -0.61 -8.63
N LEU A 299 -30.00 -1.45 -9.63
CA LEU A 299 -30.94 -2.49 -10.06
C LEU A 299 -31.24 -3.52 -8.95
N ASP A 300 -30.25 -3.81 -8.11
CA ASP A 300 -30.37 -4.75 -7.00
C ASP A 300 -31.15 -4.19 -5.80
N ASN A 301 -31.30 -2.86 -5.74
CA ASN A 301 -31.96 -2.10 -4.67
C ASN A 301 -31.56 -2.55 -3.24
N PRO A 302 -30.26 -2.43 -2.88
CA PRO A 302 -29.76 -2.89 -1.59
C PRO A 302 -30.39 -2.11 -0.43
N SER A 303 -30.76 -2.82 0.64
CA SER A 303 -31.32 -2.21 1.85
C SER A 303 -30.27 -1.90 2.92
N THR A 304 -29.05 -2.42 2.75
CA THR A 304 -27.93 -2.15 3.66
C THR A 304 -26.67 -1.75 2.90
N PHE A 305 -25.80 -1.00 3.59
CA PHE A 305 -24.51 -0.60 3.05
C PHE A 305 -23.65 -1.81 2.67
N GLU A 306 -23.66 -2.85 3.50
CA GLU A 306 -22.89 -4.08 3.29
C GLU A 306 -23.35 -4.80 2.01
N GLN A 307 -24.66 -4.90 1.78
CA GLN A 307 -25.20 -5.47 0.55
C GLN A 307 -24.75 -4.68 -0.68
N ALA A 308 -24.81 -3.35 -0.61
CA ALA A 308 -24.37 -2.48 -1.69
C ALA A 308 -22.87 -2.67 -2.00
N VAL A 309 -22.02 -2.77 -0.98
CA VAL A 309 -20.58 -3.00 -1.13
C VAL A 309 -20.29 -4.37 -1.75
N THR A 310 -20.91 -5.44 -1.24
CA THR A 310 -20.74 -6.79 -1.81
C THR A 310 -21.14 -6.83 -3.27
N LYS A 311 -22.27 -6.20 -3.63
CA LYS A 311 -22.72 -6.12 -5.02
C LYS A 311 -21.75 -5.34 -5.90
N ALA A 312 -21.26 -4.19 -5.41
CA ALA A 312 -20.29 -3.37 -6.12
C ALA A 312 -19.00 -4.14 -6.41
N GLN A 313 -18.48 -4.85 -5.42
CA GLN A 313 -17.28 -5.71 -5.56
C GLN A 313 -17.49 -6.83 -6.57
N MET A 314 -18.64 -7.49 -6.56
CA MET A 314 -18.95 -8.56 -7.53
C MET A 314 -19.01 -8.01 -8.97
N VAL A 315 -19.65 -6.86 -9.17
CA VAL A 315 -19.74 -6.22 -10.50
C VAL A 315 -18.36 -5.75 -10.96
N GLU A 316 -17.57 -5.16 -10.07
CA GLU A 316 -16.19 -4.76 -10.32
C GLU A 316 -15.33 -5.95 -10.78
N GLN A 317 -15.47 -7.10 -10.11
CA GLN A 317 -14.81 -8.34 -10.50
C GLN A 317 -15.22 -8.78 -11.92
N LEU A 318 -16.53 -8.84 -12.21
CA LEU A 318 -17.03 -9.23 -13.54
C LEU A 318 -16.55 -8.28 -14.65
N LEU A 319 -16.49 -6.98 -14.38
CA LEU A 319 -15.98 -6.00 -15.34
C LEU A 319 -14.47 -6.18 -15.58
N SER A 320 -13.70 -6.49 -14.52
CA SER A 320 -12.26 -6.77 -14.65
C SER A 320 -12.00 -8.06 -15.44
N GLU A 321 -12.77 -9.12 -15.20
CA GLU A 321 -12.67 -10.40 -15.91
C GLU A 321 -13.02 -10.25 -17.38
N ALA A 322 -14.14 -9.61 -17.71
CA ALA A 322 -14.53 -9.34 -19.09
C ALA A 322 -13.50 -8.48 -19.85
N THR A 323 -12.78 -7.61 -19.15
CA THR A 323 -11.69 -6.82 -19.75
C THR A 323 -10.45 -7.68 -19.98
N ALA A 324 -10.10 -8.57 -19.05
CA ALA A 324 -8.99 -9.51 -19.20
C ALA A 324 -9.23 -10.53 -20.32
N GLU A 325 -10.45 -11.08 -20.45
CA GLU A 325 -10.81 -12.00 -21.53
C GLU A 325 -10.70 -11.36 -22.92
N ARG A 326 -11.06 -10.07 -23.04
CA ARG A 326 -10.89 -9.29 -24.29
C ARG A 326 -9.43 -9.07 -24.65
N LEU A 327 -8.53 -9.02 -23.68
CA LEU A 327 -7.08 -8.92 -23.91
C LEU A 327 -6.48 -10.27 -24.35
N ILE A 328 -7.04 -11.38 -23.88
CA ILE A 328 -6.58 -12.74 -24.23
C ILE A 328 -7.16 -13.20 -25.57
N THR A 329 -8.37 -12.75 -25.92
CA THR A 329 -9.07 -13.16 -27.15
C THR A 329 -9.45 -11.92 -27.99
N PRO A 330 -8.52 -11.35 -28.79
CA PRO A 330 -8.79 -10.18 -29.62
C PRO A 330 -9.76 -10.44 -30.78
N ALA A 331 -10.22 -11.69 -30.98
CA ALA A 331 -10.94 -12.12 -32.19
C ALA A 331 -12.46 -11.96 -32.16
N GLN A 332 -13.07 -11.44 -31.09
CA GLN A 332 -14.52 -11.21 -31.11
C GLN A 332 -14.81 -9.76 -31.50
N GLN A 333 -14.92 -9.55 -32.82
CA GLN A 333 -15.39 -8.31 -33.42
C GLN A 333 -16.71 -7.90 -32.76
N VAL A 334 -16.76 -6.66 -32.27
CA VAL A 334 -18.01 -5.98 -31.93
C VAL A 334 -18.86 -5.95 -33.20
N PRO A 335 -20.10 -6.47 -33.21
CA PRO A 335 -21.00 -6.19 -34.33
C PRO A 335 -21.13 -4.68 -34.42
N ALA A 336 -20.80 -4.11 -35.57
CA ALA A 336 -21.06 -2.71 -35.86
C ALA A 336 -22.56 -2.47 -35.70
N VAL A 337 -22.95 -1.89 -34.57
CA VAL A 337 -24.30 -1.39 -34.37
C VAL A 337 -24.39 -0.15 -35.26
N ASN A 338 -24.99 -0.32 -36.43
CA ASN A 338 -25.35 0.78 -37.31
C ASN A 338 -26.13 1.82 -36.49
N ALA A 339 -25.51 2.98 -36.29
CA ALA A 339 -26.17 4.16 -35.78
C ALA A 339 -27.23 4.54 -36.81
N LEU A 340 -28.51 4.31 -36.46
CA LEU A 340 -29.59 5.06 -37.06
C LEU A 340 -29.77 6.31 -36.21
N ASP A 341 -29.48 7.44 -36.86
CA ASP A 341 -29.79 8.79 -36.40
C ASP A 341 -31.18 8.86 -35.79
N SER A 342 -31.24 9.37 -34.57
CA SER A 342 -32.43 10.02 -34.04
C SER A 342 -31.96 11.19 -33.20
N GLU A 343 -31.78 12.32 -33.88
CA GLU A 343 -31.70 13.62 -33.26
C GLU A 343 -32.91 13.82 -32.32
N VAL A 344 -32.66 13.84 -31.02
CA VAL A 344 -33.57 14.48 -30.07
C VAL A 344 -32.79 15.62 -29.41
N SER A 345 -33.02 16.78 -29.99
CA SER A 345 -32.69 18.11 -29.49
C SER A 345 -33.19 18.27 -28.04
N CYS A 346 -32.29 18.18 -27.06
CA CYS A 346 -32.54 18.71 -25.72
C CYS A 346 -32.44 20.24 -25.77
N ARG A 347 -33.55 20.84 -26.20
CA ARG A 347 -33.78 22.28 -26.21
C ARG A 347 -33.74 22.79 -24.76
N ASN A 348 -32.71 23.58 -24.47
CA ASN A 348 -32.68 24.49 -23.32
C ASN A 348 -34.00 25.29 -23.25
N GLN A 349 -34.71 25.21 -22.13
CA GLN A 349 -35.55 26.32 -21.69
C GLN A 349 -35.39 26.59 -20.18
N PRO A 350 -35.20 27.87 -19.80
CA PRO A 350 -35.02 28.30 -18.43
C PRO A 350 -36.36 28.49 -17.71
N PHE A 351 -36.31 28.29 -16.39
CA PHE A 351 -37.31 28.73 -15.42
C PHE A 351 -37.66 30.20 -15.62
N ASN A 352 -38.94 30.52 -15.85
CA ASN A 352 -39.47 31.86 -15.62
C ASN A 352 -40.64 31.82 -14.63
N ARG A 353 -40.43 32.56 -13.55
CA ARG A 353 -41.39 32.93 -12.50
C ARG A 353 -42.68 33.49 -13.10
N PHE A 354 -43.81 32.97 -12.66
CA PHE A 354 -45.05 33.75 -12.63
C PHE A 354 -45.11 34.56 -11.34
N ASN A 355 -45.16 35.88 -11.50
CA ASN A 355 -45.52 36.83 -10.45
C ASN A 355 -46.45 37.88 -11.07
N ASN A 356 -47.50 38.24 -10.32
CA ASN A 356 -48.58 39.20 -10.62
C ASN A 356 -49.62 38.71 -11.65
N ARG A 357 -50.93 38.79 -11.41
CA ARG A 357 -51.69 39.82 -10.69
C ARG A 357 -53.05 39.28 -10.24
#